data_AF-A0AAE3AFV3-F1
#
_entry.id   AF-A0AAE3AFV3-F1
#
_cell.length_a   1.000
_cell.length_b   1.000
_cell.length_c   1.000
_cell.angle_alpha   90.00
_cell.angle_beta   90.00
_cell.angle_gamma   90.00
#
_symmetry.space_group_name_H-M   'P 1'
#
loop_
_entity.id
_entity.type
_entity.pdbx_description
1 polymer ?
#
loop_
_entity_poly.entity_id
_entity_poly.type
_entity_poly.pdbx_seq_one_letter_code
_entity_poly.pdbx_strand_id
1 'polypeptide(L)'
;MASDCYFNISHSHGLVACAVSDVPVGIDVEKIRPVPPRLMGILSPQERESVRCDADFFRLWTLKEALIKCRGGVLGQIRHVHFDLSGSSIICSVPGYSFSLLPAPAGYAAALCWENIEEATESEEQNEHF
;
A
#
# COMPACT_ATOMS: atom_id res chain seq x y z
N MET A 1 -28.80 4.05 -4.83
CA MET A 1 -27.91 3.26 -3.96
C MET A 1 -26.87 4.23 -3.41
N ALA A 2 -26.67 4.30 -2.09
CA ALA A 2 -25.55 5.08 -1.56
C ALA A 2 -24.27 4.35 -1.97
N SER A 3 -23.34 5.05 -2.61
CA SER A 3 -21.97 4.57 -2.80
C SER A 3 -21.34 4.41 -1.43
N ASP A 4 -20.72 3.25 -1.16
CA ASP A 4 -19.96 3.05 0.06
C ASP A 4 -18.83 4.10 0.14
N CYS A 5 -18.61 4.66 1.33
CA CYS A 5 -17.58 5.67 1.57
C CYS A 5 -16.55 5.09 2.54
N TYR A 6 -15.36 4.82 2.02
CA TYR A 6 -14.23 4.31 2.77
C TYR A 6 -13.28 5.46 3.09
N PHE A 7 -12.70 5.41 4.29
CA PHE A 7 -11.64 6.34 4.64
C PHE A 7 -10.59 5.66 5.50
N ASN A 8 -9.38 6.19 5.45
CA ASN A 8 -8.28 5.76 6.31
C ASN A 8 -7.43 6.95 6.71
N ILE A 9 -6.91 6.92 7.94
CA ILE A 9 -6.11 8.00 8.52
C ILE A 9 -4.75 7.45 8.95
N SER A 10 -3.69 8.21 8.71
CA SER A 10 -2.39 7.99 9.31
C SER A 10 -1.82 9.28 9.86
N HIS A 11 -0.99 9.18 10.89
CA HIS A 11 -0.28 10.33 11.43
C HIS A 11 1.12 9.95 11.88
N SER A 12 2.08 10.84 11.67
CA SER A 12 3.44 10.68 12.21
C SER A 12 4.03 12.05 12.50
N HIS A 13 4.50 12.25 13.73
CA HIS A 13 5.29 13.42 14.15
C HIS A 13 4.75 14.80 13.72
N GLY A 14 3.45 15.03 13.88
CA GLY A 14 2.81 16.32 13.57
C GLY A 14 2.26 16.43 12.14
N LEU A 15 2.42 15.39 11.32
CA LEU A 15 1.74 15.25 10.04
C LEU A 15 0.55 14.29 10.18
N VAL A 16 -0.59 14.64 9.57
CA VAL A 16 -1.78 13.79 9.45
C VAL A 16 -2.12 13.67 7.98
N ALA A 17 -2.44 12.46 7.54
CA ALA A 17 -2.92 12.15 6.20
C ALA A 17 -4.27 11.44 6.30
N CYS A 18 -5.18 11.75 5.38
CA CYS A 18 -6.49 11.12 5.27
C CYS A 18 -6.74 10.77 3.80
N ALA A 19 -7.11 9.53 3.54
CA ALA A 19 -7.61 9.09 2.25
C ALA A 19 -9.10 8.80 2.35
N VAL A 20 -9.84 9.16 1.30
CA VAL A 20 -11.28 8.91 1.14
C VAL A 20 -11.50 8.36 -0.25
N SER A 21 -12.31 7.31 -0.37
CA SER A 21 -12.57 6.62 -1.63
C SER A 21 -13.93 5.91 -1.59
N ASP A 22 -14.43 5.59 -2.78
CA ASP A 22 -15.56 4.71 -3.05
C ASP A 22 -15.20 3.20 -2.98
N VAL A 23 -13.92 2.87 -2.85
CA VAL A 23 -13.41 1.50 -2.61
C VAL A 23 -12.57 1.44 -1.33
N PRO A 24 -12.34 0.24 -0.74
CA PRO A 24 -11.42 0.09 0.37
C PRO A 24 -10.08 0.76 0.10
N VAL A 25 -9.64 1.58 1.05
CA VAL A 25 -8.45 2.43 0.92
C VAL A 25 -7.63 2.40 2.19
N GLY A 26 -6.30 2.45 2.04
CA GLY A 26 -5.34 2.56 3.13
C GLY A 26 -4.30 3.63 2.83
N ILE A 27 -4.00 4.49 3.80
CA ILE A 27 -2.95 5.49 3.70
C ILE A 27 -1.96 5.34 4.84
N ASP A 28 -0.67 5.50 4.55
CA ASP A 28 0.33 5.59 5.59
C ASP A 28 1.28 6.76 5.37
N VAL A 29 1.72 7.38 6.48
CA VAL A 29 2.68 8.47 6.48
C VAL A 29 3.63 8.29 7.64
N GLU A 30 4.93 8.38 7.37
CA GLU A 30 5.97 8.15 8.37
C GLU A 30 7.11 9.16 8.27
N LYS A 31 7.59 9.60 9.46
CA LYS A 31 8.78 10.42 9.56
C LYS A 31 10.02 9.56 9.30
N ILE A 32 10.81 9.97 8.31
CA ILE A 32 12.10 9.36 8.00
C ILE A 32 13.08 9.67 9.15
N ARG A 33 13.69 8.60 9.66
CA ARG A 33 14.61 8.59 10.80
C ARG A 33 15.46 7.32 10.74
N PRO A 34 16.52 7.17 11.55
CA PRO A 34 17.28 5.92 11.60
C PRO A 34 16.37 4.71 11.82
N VAL A 35 16.45 3.73 10.90
CA VAL A 35 15.59 2.55 10.94
C VAL A 35 15.98 1.64 12.11
N PRO A 36 15.03 1.29 13.01
CA PRO A 36 15.30 0.29 14.04
C PRO A 36 15.64 -1.07 13.41
N PRO A 37 16.76 -1.71 13.77
CA PRO A 37 17.19 -2.98 13.15
C PRO A 37 16.14 -4.08 13.16
N ARG A 38 15.28 -4.11 14.20
CA ARG A 38 14.16 -5.07 14.30
C ARG A 38 13.12 -4.95 13.19
N LEU A 39 12.95 -3.76 12.60
CA LEU A 39 11.97 -3.53 11.53
C LEU A 39 12.52 -3.94 10.16
N MET A 40 13.84 -4.01 9.98
CA MET A 40 14.44 -4.52 8.74
C MET A 40 14.02 -5.96 8.43
N GLY A 41 13.71 -6.76 9.46
CA GLY A 41 13.22 -8.13 9.30
C GLY A 41 11.78 -8.23 8.76
N ILE A 42 11.06 -7.11 8.63
CA ILE A 42 9.72 -7.07 8.02
C ILE A 42 9.83 -6.99 6.48
N LEU A 43 10.91 -6.38 5.99
CA LEU A 43 11.22 -6.40 4.56
C LEU A 43 11.67 -7.80 4.13
N SER A 44 11.28 -8.18 2.92
CA SER A 44 11.79 -9.39 2.28
C SER A 44 13.29 -9.26 2.00
N PRO A 45 14.01 -10.39 1.79
CA PRO A 45 15.40 -10.34 1.38
C PRO A 45 15.64 -9.44 0.16
N GLN A 46 14.78 -9.55 -0.86
CA GLN A 46 14.87 -8.77 -2.11
C GLN A 46 14.62 -7.28 -1.87
N GLU A 47 13.65 -6.93 -1.04
CA GLU A 47 13.41 -5.54 -0.64
C GLU A 47 14.60 -4.97 0.14
N ARG A 48 15.22 -5.75 1.02
CA ARG A 48 16.42 -5.31 1.75
C ARG A 48 17.59 -5.02 0.82
N GLU A 49 17.71 -5.77 -0.27
CA GLU A 49 18.73 -5.53 -1.28
C GLU A 49 18.53 -4.22 -2.04
N SER A 50 17.35 -3.58 -2.01
CA SER A 50 17.12 -2.26 -2.65
C SER A 50 17.28 -1.09 -1.69
N VAL A 51 17.27 -1.31 -0.37
CA VAL A 51 17.44 -0.26 0.64
C VAL A 51 18.88 0.25 0.66
N ARG A 52 19.09 1.54 0.39
CA ARG A 52 20.41 2.21 0.49
C ARG A 52 20.45 3.25 1.60
N CYS A 53 19.30 3.80 1.97
CA CYS A 53 19.15 4.75 3.06
C CYS A 53 17.82 4.57 3.80
N ASP A 54 17.64 5.27 4.92
CA ASP A 54 16.39 5.20 5.71
C ASP A 54 15.16 5.57 4.86
N ALA A 55 15.30 6.49 3.91
CA ALA A 55 14.19 6.89 3.05
C ALA A 55 13.67 5.74 2.17
N ASP A 56 14.56 4.87 1.69
CA ASP A 56 14.16 3.70 0.88
C ASP A 56 13.39 2.69 1.73
N PHE A 57 13.84 2.47 2.97
CA PHE A 57 13.10 1.65 3.92
C PHE A 57 11.71 2.22 4.18
N PHE A 58 11.58 3.53 4.45
CA PHE A 58 10.29 4.13 4.78
C PHE A 58 9.32 4.16 3.59
N ARG A 59 9.80 4.18 2.35
CA ARG A 59 8.95 3.97 1.16
C ARG A 59 8.33 2.56 1.15
N LEU A 60 9.12 1.53 1.37
CA LEU A 60 8.63 0.15 1.43
C LEU A 60 7.74 -0.08 2.66
N TRP A 61 8.11 0.50 3.80
CA TRP A 61 7.34 0.44 5.04
C TRP A 61 5.94 1.04 4.88
N THR A 62 5.86 2.25 4.34
CA THR A 62 4.58 2.94 4.14
C THR A 62 3.68 2.18 3.15
N LEU A 63 4.23 1.58 2.09
CA LEU A 63 3.47 0.71 1.18
C LEU A 63 2.88 -0.51 1.89
N LYS A 64 3.69 -1.16 2.73
CA LYS A 64 3.29 -2.31 3.54
C LYS A 64 2.20 -1.97 4.56
N GLU A 65 2.35 -0.86 5.28
CA GLU A 65 1.36 -0.37 6.23
C GLU A 65 0.07 0.09 5.53
N ALA A 66 0.19 0.77 4.37
CA ALA A 66 -0.97 1.15 3.57
C ALA A 66 -1.78 -0.08 3.12
N LEU A 67 -1.12 -1.18 2.73
CA LEU A 67 -1.81 -2.45 2.41
C LEU A 67 -2.53 -3.04 3.63
N ILE A 68 -1.89 -3.08 4.80
CA ILE A 68 -2.52 -3.56 6.04
C ILE A 68 -3.78 -2.73 6.35
N LYS A 69 -3.66 -1.41 6.23
CA LYS A 69 -4.75 -0.47 6.51
C LYS A 69 -5.89 -0.58 5.51
N CYS A 70 -5.57 -0.88 4.24
CA CYS A 70 -6.55 -1.07 3.18
C CYS A 70 -7.34 -2.37 3.36
N ARG A 71 -6.66 -3.51 3.55
CA ARG A 71 -7.31 -4.83 3.60
C ARG A 71 -7.77 -5.25 5.00
N GLY A 72 -7.22 -4.61 6.04
CA GLY A 72 -7.25 -5.09 7.42
C GLY A 72 -6.16 -6.14 7.72
N GLY A 73 -5.75 -6.24 8.99
CA GLY A 73 -4.81 -7.27 9.44
C GLY A 73 -3.69 -6.74 10.34
N VAL A 74 -2.59 -7.49 10.41
CA VAL A 74 -1.45 -7.19 11.28
C VAL A 74 -0.11 -7.40 10.57
N LEU A 75 0.92 -6.67 11.02
CA LEU A 75 2.30 -6.71 10.51
C LEU A 75 2.88 -8.11 10.28
N GLY A 76 2.55 -9.09 11.12
CA GLY A 76 3.04 -10.46 10.99
C GLY A 76 2.63 -11.13 9.67
N GLN A 77 1.48 -10.73 9.10
CA GLN A 77 0.90 -11.34 7.90
C GLN A 77 1.54 -10.85 6.60
N ILE A 78 2.27 -9.73 6.63
CA ILE A 78 2.80 -9.08 5.41
C ILE A 78 4.31 -9.27 5.20
N ARG A 79 4.96 -10.12 6.01
CA ARG A 79 6.39 -10.46 5.84
C ARG A 79 6.67 -11.16 4.51
N HIS A 80 5.67 -11.83 3.94
CA HIS A 80 5.72 -12.49 2.64
C HIS A 80 5.27 -11.58 1.48
N VAL A 81 4.84 -10.35 1.78
CA VAL A 81 4.47 -9.38 0.74
C VAL A 81 5.75 -8.75 0.19
N HIS A 82 5.81 -8.56 -1.12
CA HIS A 82 6.96 -8.01 -1.82
C HIS A 82 6.53 -6.83 -2.68
N PHE A 83 7.27 -5.73 -2.58
CA PHE A 83 7.18 -4.60 -3.49
C PHE A 83 8.43 -4.51 -4.36
N ASP A 84 8.22 -4.36 -5.67
CA ASP A 84 9.26 -3.97 -6.61
C ASP A 84 9.04 -2.50 -7.03
N LEU A 85 10.07 -1.68 -6.80
CA LEU A 85 10.09 -0.24 -7.08
C LEU A 85 11.09 0.11 -8.20
N SER A 86 11.66 -0.88 -8.91
CA SER A 86 12.71 -0.67 -9.92
C SER A 86 12.19 -0.10 -11.24
N GLY A 87 10.90 -0.30 -11.54
CA GLY A 87 10.26 0.17 -12.76
C GLY A 87 9.56 1.53 -12.62
N SER A 88 8.77 1.89 -13.63
CA SER A 88 7.91 3.08 -13.61
C SER A 88 6.66 2.91 -12.74
N SER A 89 6.36 1.68 -12.33
CA SER A 89 5.15 1.30 -11.61
C SER A 89 5.52 0.47 -10.38
N ILE A 90 4.69 0.58 -9.34
CA ILE A 90 4.84 -0.21 -8.11
C ILE A 90 4.19 -1.58 -8.33
N ILE A 91 4.98 -2.65 -8.25
CA ILE A 91 4.47 -4.02 -8.36
C ILE A 91 4.38 -4.61 -6.96
N CYS A 92 3.21 -5.11 -6.58
CA CYS A 92 2.97 -5.81 -5.33
C CYS A 92 2.72 -7.30 -5.58
N SER A 93 3.27 -8.17 -4.74
CA SER A 93 3.02 -9.62 -4.83
C SER A 93 1.60 -10.04 -4.43
N VAL A 94 0.80 -9.11 -3.87
CA VAL A 94 -0.61 -9.35 -3.53
C VAL A 94 -1.47 -8.77 -4.66
N PRO A 95 -2.25 -9.60 -5.37
CA PRO A 95 -3.13 -9.14 -6.43
C PRO A 95 -4.33 -8.38 -5.86
N GLY A 96 -5.08 -7.69 -6.73
CA GLY A 96 -6.32 -6.99 -6.36
C GLY A 96 -6.11 -5.62 -5.72
N TYR A 97 -4.87 -5.14 -5.58
CA TYR A 97 -4.56 -3.82 -5.02
C TYR A 97 -3.67 -3.01 -5.93
N SER A 98 -3.88 -1.70 -5.92
CA SER A 98 -3.04 -0.70 -6.57
C SER A 98 -2.42 0.24 -5.54
N PHE A 99 -1.30 0.85 -5.90
CA PHE A 99 -0.46 1.58 -4.98
C PHE A 99 0.08 2.87 -5.59
N SER A 100 0.32 3.87 -4.74
CA SER A 100 1.05 5.07 -5.11
C SER A 100 1.94 5.53 -3.95
N LEU A 101 3.18 5.89 -4.25
CA LEU A 101 3.99 6.69 -3.35
C LEU A 101 3.57 8.16 -3.50
N LEU A 102 3.15 8.78 -2.40
CA LEU A 102 2.62 10.13 -2.43
C LEU A 102 3.74 11.17 -2.25
N PRO A 103 3.65 12.34 -2.90
CA PRO A 103 4.43 13.50 -2.50
C PRO A 103 4.17 13.81 -1.02
N ALA A 104 5.25 13.95 -0.24
CA ALA A 104 5.18 14.24 1.19
C ALA A 104 6.12 15.40 1.55
N PRO A 105 5.86 16.14 2.64
CA PRO A 105 6.79 17.13 3.16
C PRO A 105 8.19 16.53 3.38
N ALA A 106 9.23 17.37 3.27
CA ALA A 106 10.61 16.93 3.45
C ALA A 106 10.80 16.18 4.79
N GLY A 107 11.45 15.02 4.73
CA GLY A 107 11.64 14.15 5.89
C GLY A 107 10.49 13.19 6.18
N TYR A 108 9.50 13.08 5.30
CA TYR A 108 8.42 12.09 5.39
C TYR A 108 8.38 11.18 4.16
N ALA A 109 7.92 9.96 4.35
CA ALA A 109 7.45 9.08 3.29
C ALA A 109 5.94 8.88 3.46
N ALA A 110 5.23 8.72 2.35
CA ALA A 110 3.80 8.42 2.37
C ALA A 110 3.41 7.49 1.23
N ALA A 111 2.43 6.63 1.46
CA ALA A 111 1.91 5.71 0.47
C ALA A 111 0.40 5.57 0.58
N LEU A 112 -0.23 5.32 -0.58
CA LEU A 112 -1.65 5.02 -0.73
C LEU A 112 -1.78 3.60 -1.30
N CYS A 113 -2.77 2.88 -0.81
CA CYS A 113 -3.22 1.58 -1.30
C CYS A 113 -4.74 1.64 -1.51
N TRP A 114 -5.25 1.08 -2.60
CA TRP A 114 -6.67 0.91 -2.82
C TRP A 114 -6.95 -0.43 -3.49
N GLU A 115 -8.13 -0.98 -3.21
CA GLU A 115 -8.62 -2.21 -3.86
C GLU A 115 -9.05 -1.92 -5.29
N ASN A 116 -8.68 -2.81 -6.22
CA ASN A 116 -9.09 -2.71 -7.61
C ASN A 116 -10.53 -3.19 -7.73
N ILE A 117 -11.35 -2.45 -8.47
CA ILE A 117 -12.68 -2.93 -8.86
C ILE A 117 -12.48 -4.00 -9.92
N GLU A 118 -12.84 -5.25 -9.60
CA GLU A 118 -12.99 -6.26 -10.64
C GLU A 118 -14.15 -5.85 -11.53
N GLU A 119 -13.87 -5.47 -12.78
CA GLU A 119 -14.93 -5.40 -13.78
C GLU A 119 -15.50 -6.81 -13.92
N ALA A 120 -16.78 -6.98 -13.56
CA ALA A 120 -17.50 -8.22 -13.85
C ALA A 120 -17.36 -8.48 -15.35
N THR A 121 -16.62 -9.50 -15.73
CA THR A 121 -16.60 -9.98 -17.10
C THR A 121 -18.02 -10.38 -17.45
N GLU A 122 -18.68 -9.61 -18.31
CA GLU A 122 -19.93 -10.02 -18.97
C GLU A 122 -19.65 -11.32 -19.75
N SER A 123 -19.91 -12.45 -19.11
CA SER A 123 -19.98 -13.75 -19.77
C SER A 123 -21.24 -14.49 -19.32
N GLU A 124 -22.40 -13.86 -19.53
CA GLU A 124 -23.73 -14.50 -19.43
C GLU A 124 -24.65 -14.14 -20.62
N GLU A 125 -24.11 -13.90 -21.83
CA GLU A 125 -24.91 -13.74 -23.06
C GLU A 125 -24.80 -14.90 -24.07
N GLN A 126 -24.43 -16.11 -23.64
CA GLN A 126 -24.53 -17.31 -24.50
C GLN A 126 -25.43 -18.41 -23.91
N ASN A 127 -26.53 -18.02 -23.29
CA ASN A 127 -27.57 -19.00 -22.93
C ASN A 127 -28.98 -18.56 -23.37
N GLU A 128 -29.10 -17.91 -24.53
CA GLU A 128 -30.36 -17.81 -25.27
C GLU A 128 -30.12 -17.76 -26.79
N HIS A 129 -29.57 -18.82 -27.40
CA HIS A 129 -29.93 -19.20 -28.78
C HIS A 129 -29.50 -20.62 -29.14
N PHE A 130 -30.51 -21.43 -29.46
CA PHE A 130 -30.56 -22.80 -30.02
C PHE A 130 -30.59 -23.99 -29.06
#